data_AF-A0A942HGI4-F1
#
_entry.id   AF-A0A942HGI4-F1
#
_cell.length_a   1.000
_cell.length_b   1.000
_cell.length_c   1.000
_cell.angle_alpha   90.00
_cell.angle_beta   90.00
_cell.angle_gamma   90.00
#
_symmetry.space_group_name_H-M   'P 1'
#
loop_
_entity.id
_entity.type
_entity.pdbx_description
1 polymer ?
#
loop_
_entity_poly.entity_id
_entity_poly.type
_entity_poly.pdbx_seq_one_letter_code
_entity_poly.pdbx_strand_id
1 'polypeptide(L)' 'MLTHAGVDPSVLIGGIARNFGDAGSSYRMGQGRDFVIEGDEYDSAFFDKTAKF' A
#
# COMPACT_ATOMS: atom_id res chain seq x y z
N MET A 1 -6.64 10.99 0.92
CA MET A 1 -6.58 11.53 2.30
C MET A 1 -5.14 11.80 2.73
N LEU A 2 -4.28 10.80 2.93
CA LEU A 2 -2.89 11.03 3.43
C LEU A 2 -1.97 11.81 2.47
N THR A 3 -1.96 11.48 1.18
CA THR A 3 -1.23 12.23 0.15
C THR A 3 -1.73 13.67 0.01
N HIS A 4 -3.04 13.87 0.14
CA HIS A 4 -3.67 15.19 0.08
C HIS A 4 -3.41 16.03 1.35
N ALA A 5 -3.22 15.38 2.49
CA ALA A 5 -2.88 16.02 3.76
C ALA A 5 -1.39 16.39 3.88
N GLY A 6 -0.58 16.20 2.83
CA GLY A 6 0.85 16.57 2.82
C GLY A 6 1.77 15.62 3.59
N VAL A 7 1.28 14.45 4.01
CA VAL A 7 2.04 13.48 4.83
C VAL A 7 3.00 12.63 3.99
N ASP A 8 2.83 12.63 2.67
CA ASP A 8 3.66 11.95 1.67
C ASP A 8 4.01 10.47 1.97
N PRO A 9 3.03 9.58 2.20
CA PRO A 9 3.30 8.18 2.52
C PRO A 9 3.82 7.38 1.32
N SER A 10 4.56 6.31 1.64
CA SER A 10 4.77 5.21 0.70
C SER A 10 3.58 4.25 0.73
N VAL A 11 3.24 3.66 -0.42
CA VAL A 11 2.02 2.86 -0.59
C VAL A 11 2.30 1.59 -1.40
N LEU A 12 1.69 0.47 -1.00
CA LEU A 12 1.62 -0.79 -1.75
C LEU A 12 0.22 -1.40 -1.62
N ILE A 13 -0.51 -1.53 -2.74
CA ILE A 13 -1.89 -2.06 -2.76
C ILE A 13 -2.09 -3.00 -3.95
N GLY A 14 -3.06 -3.91 -3.88
CA GLY A 14 -3.35 -4.95 -4.86
C GLY A 14 -4.04 -4.49 -6.15
N GLY A 15 -4.08 -3.18 -6.43
CA GLY A 15 -4.76 -2.63 -7.61
C GLY A 15 -4.13 -1.33 -8.11
N ILE A 16 -4.56 -0.85 -9.29
CA ILE A 16 -4.04 0.39 -9.89
C ILE A 16 -4.77 1.62 -9.34
N ALA A 17 -4.09 2.38 -8.48
CA ALA A 17 -4.55 3.68 -8.06
C ALA A 17 -4.24 4.72 -9.14
N ARG A 18 -5.28 5.29 -9.74
CA ARG A 18 -5.19 6.26 -10.86
C ARG A 18 -4.48 7.57 -10.50
N ASN A 19 -4.37 7.87 -9.22
CA ASN A 19 -3.74 9.08 -8.71
C ASN A 19 -2.23 8.90 -8.41
N PHE A 20 -1.64 7.74 -8.73
CA PHE A 20 -0.22 7.46 -8.57
C PHE A 20 0.46 7.31 -9.94
N GLY A 21 1.09 8.38 -10.43
CA GLY A 21 1.76 8.39 -11.75
C GLY A 21 0.81 8.56 -12.94
N ASP A 22 1.37 8.68 -14.14
CA ASP A 22 0.63 9.10 -15.34
C ASP A 22 -0.44 8.08 -15.80
N ALA A 23 -0.19 6.78 -15.60
CA ALA A 23 -1.12 5.70 -15.95
C ALA A 23 -1.77 5.04 -14.71
N GLY A 24 -1.54 5.60 -13.51
CA GLY A 24 -1.81 4.93 -12.24
C GLY A 24 -0.76 3.88 -11.88
N SER A 25 -0.75 3.47 -10.60
CA SER A 25 0.21 2.50 -10.08
C SER A 25 -0.36 1.76 -8.85
N SER A 26 0.12 0.53 -8.62
CA SER A 26 -0.12 -0.24 -7.40
C SER A 26 0.82 0.13 -6.25
N TYR A 27 1.85 0.92 -6.54
CA TYR A 27 2.78 1.40 -5.55
C TYR A 27 3.16 2.86 -5.76
N ARG A 28 3.59 3.51 -4.69
CA ARG A 28 4.15 4.86 -4.71
C ARG A 28 5.23 4.96 -3.64
N MET A 29 6.37 5.55 -3.98
CA MET A 29 7.40 5.90 -3.02
C MET A 29 7.20 7.34 -2.56
N GLY A 30 6.90 7.53 -1.28
CA GLY A 30 6.87 8.84 -0.64
C GLY A 30 8.10 9.04 0.27
N GLN A 31 8.33 10.28 0.70
CA GLN A 31 9.40 10.65 1.64
C GLN A 31 8.90 10.82 3.09
N GLY A 32 7.59 10.65 3.31
CA GLY A 32 6.97 10.68 4.62
C GLY A 32 7.25 9.43 5.45
N ARG A 33 6.97 9.54 6.76
CA ARG A 33 7.20 8.46 7.72
C ARG A 33 6.29 7.24 7.52
N ASP A 34 5.08 7.47 7.03
CA ASP A 34 4.04 6.46 7.06
C ASP A 34 4.10 5.54 5.83
N PHE A 35 3.86 4.25 6.04
CA PHE A 35 3.75 3.24 4.99
C PHE A 35 2.34 2.64 5.02
N VAL A 36 1.64 2.68 3.90
CA VAL A 36 0.28 2.15 3.75
C VAL A 36 0.33 0.88 2.91
N ILE A 37 -0.19 -0.21 3.45
CA ILE A 37 -0.30 -1.48 2.74
C ILE A 37 -1.74 -2.00 2.81
N GLU A 38 -2.20 -2.62 1.73
CA GLU A 38 -3.43 -3.42 1.76
C GLU A 38 -3.20 -4.66 2.62
N GLY A 39 -4.03 -4.83 3.66
CA GLY A 39 -4.09 -6.07 4.40
C GLY A 39 -4.83 -7.09 3.56
N ASP A 40 -4.14 -8.17 3.19
CA ASP A 40 -4.76 -9.29 2.51
C ASP A 40 -5.10 -10.39 3.53
N GLU A 41 -6.21 -11.09 3.32
CA GLU A 41 -6.72 -12.14 4.22
C GLU A 41 -6.15 -13.53 3.86
N TYR A 42 -5.43 -13.65 2.74
CA TYR A 42 -4.83 -14.92 2.34
C TYR A 42 -3.58 -15.27 3.15
N ASP A 43 -3.33 -16.58 3.30
CA ASP A 43 -2.16 -17.13 3.99
C ASP A 43 -0.86 -16.50 3.41
N SER A 44 -0.08 -15.84 4.28
CA SER A 44 1.10 -15.05 3.88
C SER A 44 2.18 -15.87 3.18
N ALA A 45 2.26 -17.16 3.49
CA ALA A 45 3.11 -18.14 2.83
C ALA A 45 2.49 -19.53 3.04
N PHE A 46 2.76 -20.47 2.14
CA PHE A 46 2.24 -21.86 2.19
C PHE A 46 2.47 -22.58 3.55
N PHE A 47 3.39 -22.08 4.38
CA PHE A 47 3.80 -22.65 5.67
C PHE A 47 3.46 -21.79 6.90
N ASP A 48 2.86 -20.61 6.75
CA ASP A 48 2.50 -19.74 7.88
C ASP A 48 1.03 -19.30 7.76
N LYS A 49 0.15 -20.10 8.37
CA LYS A 49 -1.31 -19.92 8.40
C LYS A 49 -1.77 -19.23 9.68
N THR A 50 -0.98 -18.27 10.15
CA THR A 50 -1.38 -17.46 11.29
C THR A 50 -1.93 -16.15 10.77
N ALA A 51 -3.15 -15.81 11.19
CA ALA A 51 -3.74 -14.51 10.88
C ALA A 51 -2.75 -13.41 11.28
N LYS A 52 -2.46 -12.52 10.34
CA LYS A 52 -1.80 -11.26 10.68
C LYS A 52 -2.95 -10.28 10.88
N PHE A 53 -2.88 -9.54 12.00
CA PHE A 53 -3.90 -8.66 12.61
C PHE A 53 -4.89 -9.38 13.54
#